data_AF-A0A7D5M5C0-F1
#
_entry.id   AF-A0A7D5M5C0-F1
#
_cell.length_a   1.000
_cell.length_b   1.000
_cell.length_c   1.000
_cell.angle_alpha   90.00
_cell.angle_beta   90.00
_cell.angle_gamma   90.00
#
_symmetry.space_group_name_H-M   'P 1'
#
loop_
_entity.id
_entity.type
_entity.pdbx_description
1 polymer ?
#
loop_
_entity_poly.entity_id
_entity_poly.type
_entity_poly.pdbx_seq_one_letter_code
_entity_poly.pdbx_strand_id
1 'polypeptide(L)'
;MKYPGMGDPYKKKKTIRFLLISAIIAVSIGLGSTVIQSQLNQDNPLKVCIDDRETPYKMKVTLELIIDGLPTPIPANINAGLNEGECKRTMYTLTDDGTIYVEWEEDYSWEIGHFLWMWDFPLRDMDQDKSTFYVNDKESSQFINTPLQDGYHYKGVFTTKDYDSSKDKDFLPELEK
;
A
#
# COMPACT_ATOMS: atom_id res chain seq x y z
N MET A 1 2.46 -45.36 15.96
CA MET A 1 2.85 -44.62 17.20
C MET A 1 2.10 -45.20 18.39
N LYS A 2 2.80 -45.71 19.42
CA LYS A 2 2.20 -46.17 20.68
C LYS A 2 2.12 -44.96 21.62
N TYR A 3 0.94 -44.40 21.83
CA TYR A 3 0.74 -43.32 22.79
C TYR A 3 1.06 -43.82 24.21
N PRO A 4 2.02 -43.22 24.93
CA PRO A 4 2.35 -43.66 26.29
C PRO A 4 1.18 -43.32 27.23
N GLY A 5 0.66 -44.34 27.94
CA GLY A 5 -0.30 -44.14 29.04
C GLY A 5 -1.76 -44.56 28.79
N MET A 6 -2.11 -45.21 27.67
CA MET A 6 -3.50 -45.69 27.44
C MET A 6 -3.85 -47.06 28.05
N GLY A 7 -2.87 -47.79 28.61
CA GLY A 7 -3.08 -49.13 29.19
C GLY A 7 -3.60 -49.18 30.63
N ASP A 8 -3.64 -48.04 31.33
CA ASP A 8 -4.07 -47.92 32.73
C ASP A 8 -5.27 -46.95 32.83
N PRO A 9 -6.44 -47.40 33.32
CA PRO A 9 -7.66 -46.59 33.34
C PRO A 9 -7.54 -45.31 34.19
N TYR A 10 -6.70 -45.29 35.22
CA TYR A 10 -6.51 -44.12 36.07
C TYR A 10 -5.65 -43.05 35.38
N LYS A 11 -4.62 -43.48 34.64
CA LYS A 11 -3.76 -42.58 33.85
C LYS A 11 -4.44 -42.06 32.58
N LYS A 12 -5.32 -42.86 31.97
CA LYS A 12 -6.12 -42.48 30.80
C LYS A 12 -7.01 -41.26 31.06
N LYS A 13 -7.67 -41.18 32.22
CA LYS A 13 -8.54 -40.04 32.60
C LYS A 13 -7.75 -38.73 32.77
N LYS A 14 -6.52 -38.81 33.28
CA LYS A 14 -5.63 -37.65 33.47
C LYS A 14 -5.06 -37.15 32.14
N THR A 15 -4.64 -38.06 31.26
CA THR A 15 -4.13 -37.71 29.93
C THR A 15 -5.21 -37.11 29.03
N ILE A 16 -6.45 -37.64 29.05
CA ILE A 16 -7.56 -37.08 28.27
C ILE A 16 -7.93 -35.67 28.75
N ARG A 17 -7.98 -35.43 30.08
CA ARG A 17 -8.20 -34.07 30.61
C ARG A 17 -7.11 -33.10 30.17
N PHE A 18 -5.86 -33.54 30.17
CA PHE A 18 -4.74 -32.70 29.76
C PHE A 18 -4.79 -32.36 28.26
N LEU A 19 -5.13 -33.34 27.42
CA LEU A 19 -5.31 -33.13 25.97
C LEU A 19 -6.50 -32.22 25.64
N LEU A 20 -7.61 -32.33 26.38
CA LEU A 20 -8.77 -31.43 26.20
C LEU A 20 -8.44 -29.99 26.60
N ILE A 21 -7.76 -29.78 27.73
CA ILE A 21 -7.38 -28.44 28.18
C ILE A 21 -6.40 -27.80 27.20
N SER A 22 -5.39 -28.56 26.73
CA SER A 22 -4.43 -28.06 25.76
C SER A 22 -5.04 -27.77 24.38
N ALA A 23 -6.01 -28.57 23.94
CA ALA A 23 -6.77 -28.29 22.71
C ALA A 23 -7.60 -27.00 22.79
N ILE A 24 -8.25 -26.72 23.93
CA ILE A 24 -9.04 -25.48 24.13
C ILE A 24 -8.14 -24.24 24.09
N ILE A 25 -6.97 -24.30 24.72
CA ILE A 25 -6.00 -23.18 24.71
C ILE A 25 -5.43 -22.96 23.30
N ALA A 26 -5.17 -24.03 22.54
CA ALA A 26 -4.70 -23.90 21.15
C ALA A 26 -5.76 -23.29 20.22
N VAL A 27 -7.04 -23.65 20.38
CA VAL A 27 -8.15 -23.10 19.57
C VAL A 27 -8.44 -21.63 19.90
N SER A 28 -8.28 -21.21 21.15
CA SER A 28 -8.56 -19.83 21.58
C SER A 28 -7.53 -18.80 21.10
N ILE A 29 -6.29 -19.22 20.83
CA ILE A 29 -5.26 -18.33 20.27
C ILE A 29 -5.32 -18.30 18.72
N GLY A 30 -5.83 -19.36 18.08
CA GLY A 30 -5.85 -19.49 16.62
C GLY A 30 -7.04 -18.84 15.89
N LEU A 31 -8.20 -18.68 16.55
CA LEU A 31 -9.42 -18.14 15.90
C LEU A 31 -9.78 -16.72 16.33
N GLY A 32 -9.17 -16.19 17.41
CA GLY A 32 -9.48 -14.84 17.90
C GLY A 32 -8.83 -13.71 17.09
N SER A 33 -7.69 -13.97 16.45
CA SER A 33 -6.89 -12.92 15.80
C SER A 33 -7.41 -12.52 14.41
N THR A 34 -8.01 -13.43 13.64
CA THR A 34 -8.44 -13.15 12.26
C THR A 34 -9.78 -12.41 12.19
N VAL A 35 -10.71 -12.65 13.11
CA VAL A 35 -12.04 -12.00 13.11
C VAL A 35 -11.93 -10.54 13.57
N ILE A 36 -11.07 -10.25 14.56
CA ILE A 36 -10.91 -8.89 15.10
C ILE A 36 -10.19 -7.97 14.10
N GLN A 37 -9.19 -8.46 13.37
CA GLN A 37 -8.52 -7.67 12.33
C GLN A 37 -9.42 -7.41 11.11
N SER A 38 -10.34 -8.33 10.79
CA SER A 38 -11.32 -8.13 9.73
C SER A 38 -12.29 -6.99 10.05
N GLN A 39 -12.80 -6.91 11.29
CA GLN A 39 -13.69 -5.81 11.71
C GLN A 39 -12.96 -4.47 11.87
N LEU A 40 -11.72 -4.44 12.37
CA LEU A 40 -10.99 -3.18 12.59
C LEU A 40 -10.48 -2.52 11.29
N ASN A 41 -10.33 -3.27 10.20
CA ASN A 41 -9.92 -2.71 8.91
C ASN A 41 -11.11 -2.32 8.01
N GLN A 42 -12.36 -2.63 8.38
CA GLN A 42 -13.55 -2.31 7.57
C GLN A 42 -13.81 -0.80 7.41
N ASP A 43 -13.30 0.01 8.34
CA ASP A 43 -13.48 1.46 8.35
C ASP A 43 -12.20 2.23 8.01
N ASN A 44 -11.09 1.52 7.69
CA ASN A 44 -9.88 2.20 7.25
C ASN A 44 -9.95 2.45 5.74
N PRO A 45 -10.11 3.71 5.30
CA PRO A 45 -10.31 4.03 3.90
C PRO A 45 -9.06 3.72 3.05
N LEU A 46 -7.89 3.53 3.66
CA LEU A 46 -6.66 3.14 2.96
C LEU A 46 -6.55 1.64 2.65
N LYS A 47 -7.40 0.81 3.25
CA LYS A 47 -7.26 -0.66 3.16
C LYS A 47 -8.50 -1.37 2.63
N VAL A 48 -9.65 -0.74 2.74
CA VAL A 48 -10.93 -1.42 2.51
C VAL A 48 -11.33 -1.45 1.03
N CYS A 49 -12.09 -2.49 0.70
CA CYS A 49 -12.79 -2.61 -0.58
C CYS A 49 -14.00 -1.67 -0.61
N ILE A 50 -14.28 -1.09 -1.77
CA ILE A 50 -15.41 -0.16 -1.98
C ILE A 50 -16.46 -0.70 -2.96
N ASP A 51 -16.31 -1.93 -3.44
CA ASP A 51 -17.20 -2.52 -4.46
C ASP A 51 -18.68 -2.52 -4.05
N ASP A 52 -18.96 -2.73 -2.76
CA ASP A 52 -20.30 -2.80 -2.19
C ASP A 52 -20.70 -1.53 -1.40
N ARG A 53 -20.00 -0.40 -1.61
CA ARG A 53 -20.20 0.85 -0.85
C ARG A 53 -20.78 1.95 -1.73
N GLU A 54 -21.60 2.82 -1.13
CA GLU A 54 -22.03 4.06 -1.79
C GLU A 54 -20.97 5.14 -1.62
N THR A 55 -20.29 5.53 -2.70
CA THR A 55 -19.19 6.50 -2.70
C THR A 55 -19.57 7.81 -3.41
N PRO A 56 -20.36 8.70 -2.76
CA PRO A 56 -20.76 9.97 -3.38
C PRO A 56 -19.59 10.95 -3.54
N TYR A 57 -18.55 10.85 -2.71
CA TYR A 57 -17.34 11.67 -2.85
C TYR A 57 -16.43 11.07 -3.92
N LYS A 58 -16.19 11.82 -4.99
CA LYS A 58 -15.37 11.39 -6.12
C LYS A 58 -14.43 12.51 -6.53
N MET A 59 -13.18 12.16 -6.80
CA MET A 59 -12.22 13.07 -7.39
C MET A 59 -11.37 12.34 -8.43
N LYS A 60 -10.83 13.11 -9.37
CA LYS A 60 -9.89 12.65 -10.37
C LYS A 60 -8.67 13.56 -10.34
N VAL A 61 -7.51 12.98 -10.10
CA VAL A 61 -6.22 13.70 -10.15
C VAL A 61 -5.29 13.01 -11.15
N THR A 62 -4.21 13.67 -11.52
CA THR A 62 -3.16 13.07 -12.35
C THR A 62 -1.83 13.08 -11.62
N LEU A 63 -1.04 12.01 -11.77
CA LEU A 63 0.29 11.88 -11.22
C LEU A 63 1.29 11.59 -12.35
N GLU A 64 2.40 12.32 -12.34
CA GLU A 64 3.59 12.05 -13.15
C GLU A 64 4.75 11.68 -12.22
N LEU A 65 5.60 10.73 -12.64
CA LEU A 65 6.80 10.35 -11.92
C LEU A 65 8.02 10.49 -12.80
N ILE A 66 9.07 11.09 -12.24
CA ILE A 66 10.40 11.13 -12.81
C ILE A 66 11.32 10.52 -11.76
N ILE A 67 11.99 9.42 -12.07
CA ILE A 67 12.93 8.75 -11.17
C ILE A 67 14.30 8.80 -11.83
N ASP A 68 15.29 9.34 -11.14
CA ASP A 68 16.66 9.45 -11.64
C ASP A 68 16.72 10.12 -13.03
N GLY A 69 15.90 11.17 -13.21
CA GLY A 69 15.79 11.93 -14.45
C GLY A 69 14.96 11.27 -15.57
N LEU A 70 14.44 10.05 -15.34
CA LEU A 70 13.68 9.30 -16.34
C LEU A 70 12.17 9.31 -16.04
N PRO A 71 11.32 9.66 -17.04
CA PRO A 71 9.88 9.47 -16.91
C PRO A 71 9.55 8.02 -16.58
N THR A 72 8.81 7.82 -15.50
CA THR A 72 8.42 6.49 -15.01
C THR A 72 6.91 6.34 -15.15
N PRO A 73 6.43 5.35 -15.93
CA PRO A 73 5.01 5.14 -16.13
C PRO A 73 4.34 4.67 -14.84
N ILE A 74 3.10 5.10 -14.63
CA ILE A 74 2.26 4.59 -13.55
C ILE A 74 1.50 3.40 -14.10
N PRO A 75 1.57 2.21 -13.48
CA PRO A 75 0.83 1.06 -13.94
C PRO A 75 -0.69 1.29 -14.00
N ALA A 76 -1.33 0.72 -15.02
CA ALA A 76 -2.78 0.60 -15.06
C ALA A 76 -3.28 -0.38 -13.99
N ASN A 77 -4.55 -0.24 -13.61
CA ASN A 77 -5.29 -1.16 -12.76
C ASN A 77 -4.75 -1.33 -11.32
N ILE A 78 -3.95 -0.36 -10.84
CA ILE A 78 -3.55 -0.33 -9.44
C ILE A 78 -4.82 -0.25 -8.59
N ASN A 79 -5.01 -1.19 -7.67
CA ASN A 79 -6.15 -1.24 -6.75
C ASN A 79 -7.54 -1.24 -7.42
N ALA A 80 -7.64 -1.62 -8.70
CA ALA A 80 -8.88 -1.58 -9.46
C ALA A 80 -9.78 -2.81 -9.26
N GLY A 81 -9.32 -3.84 -8.54
CA GLY A 81 -10.10 -5.05 -8.28
C GLY A 81 -10.35 -5.91 -9.53
N LEU A 82 -9.46 -5.86 -10.53
CA LEU A 82 -9.65 -6.58 -11.79
C LEU A 82 -9.08 -8.00 -11.79
N ASN A 83 -8.25 -8.35 -10.80
CA ASN A 83 -7.69 -9.70 -10.65
C ASN A 83 -8.54 -10.54 -9.69
N GLU A 84 -8.49 -11.87 -9.85
CA GLU A 84 -9.21 -12.79 -8.96
C GLU A 84 -8.75 -12.63 -7.50
N GLY A 85 -9.71 -12.36 -6.61
CA GLY A 85 -9.45 -12.18 -5.18
C GLY A 85 -8.99 -10.78 -4.78
N GLU A 86 -8.83 -9.87 -5.74
CA GLU A 86 -8.62 -8.45 -5.48
C GLU A 86 -9.96 -7.70 -5.54
N CYS A 87 -10.00 -6.54 -4.90
CA CYS A 87 -11.18 -5.69 -4.83
C CYS A 87 -10.81 -4.25 -5.19
N LYS A 88 -11.80 -3.45 -5.58
CA LYS A 88 -11.58 -2.04 -5.86
C LYS A 88 -11.34 -1.30 -4.55
N ARG A 89 -10.25 -0.53 -4.45
CA ARG A 89 -9.99 0.34 -3.28
C ARG A 89 -10.33 1.79 -3.56
N THR A 90 -10.21 2.61 -2.52
CA THR A 90 -10.53 4.05 -2.53
C THR A 90 -9.71 4.85 -3.52
N MET A 91 -8.44 4.51 -3.73
CA MET A 91 -7.58 5.13 -4.75
C MET A 91 -7.10 4.09 -5.74
N TYR A 92 -7.37 4.31 -7.03
CA TYR A 92 -7.06 3.34 -8.07
C TYR A 92 -6.76 3.99 -9.42
N THR A 93 -6.09 3.25 -10.29
CA THR A 93 -5.87 3.62 -11.71
C THR A 93 -6.63 2.66 -12.61
N LEU A 94 -7.03 3.12 -13.80
CA LEU A 94 -7.63 2.27 -14.85
C LEU A 94 -6.74 2.16 -16.08
N THR A 95 -5.88 3.17 -16.27
CA THR A 95 -5.00 3.36 -17.41
C THR A 95 -3.60 3.71 -16.89
N ASP A 96 -2.62 3.67 -17.77
CA ASP A 96 -1.20 3.97 -17.48
C ASP A 96 -0.83 5.45 -17.72
N ASP A 97 -1.84 6.30 -17.93
CA ASP A 97 -1.72 7.75 -18.14
C ASP A 97 -1.50 8.54 -16.84
N GLY A 98 -1.42 7.85 -15.71
CA GLY A 98 -1.27 8.46 -14.39
C GLY A 98 -2.54 9.09 -13.82
N THR A 99 -3.71 8.85 -14.43
CA THR A 99 -4.99 9.23 -13.84
C THR A 99 -5.26 8.38 -12.59
N ILE A 100 -5.44 9.04 -11.44
CA ILE A 100 -5.87 8.43 -10.18
C ILE A 100 -7.32 8.83 -9.92
N TYR A 101 -8.16 7.84 -9.72
CA TYR A 101 -9.54 8.00 -9.26
C TYR A 101 -9.56 7.83 -7.74
N VAL A 102 -10.21 8.74 -7.03
CA VAL A 102 -10.47 8.62 -5.59
C VAL A 102 -11.96 8.58 -5.34
N GLU A 103 -12.41 7.59 -4.58
CA GLU A 103 -13.81 7.38 -4.24
C GLU A 103 -13.96 7.03 -2.76
N TRP A 104 -14.87 7.73 -2.07
CA TRP A 104 -15.19 7.46 -0.68
C TRP A 104 -16.63 7.85 -0.29
N GLU A 105 -17.04 7.41 0.90
CA GLU A 105 -18.38 7.67 1.46
C GLU A 105 -18.56 9.15 1.84
N GLU A 106 -17.49 9.80 2.29
CA GLU A 106 -17.50 11.19 2.76
C GLU A 106 -16.22 11.93 2.35
N ASP A 107 -16.19 13.25 2.57
CA ASP A 107 -14.99 14.05 2.36
C ASP A 107 -13.89 13.61 3.35
N TYR A 108 -12.73 13.28 2.82
CA TYR A 108 -11.59 12.78 3.58
C TYR A 108 -10.35 13.56 3.15
N SER A 109 -9.45 13.84 4.09
CA SER A 109 -8.19 14.54 3.86
C SER A 109 -7.19 13.65 3.12
N TRP A 110 -7.47 13.39 1.85
CA TRP A 110 -6.63 12.59 0.99
C TRP A 110 -5.33 13.31 0.66
N GLU A 111 -4.24 12.55 0.57
CA GLU A 111 -2.90 13.04 0.27
C GLU A 111 -2.31 12.12 -0.79
N ILE A 112 -1.41 12.63 -1.61
CA ILE A 112 -0.78 11.82 -2.67
C ILE A 112 0.03 10.65 -2.10
N GLY A 113 0.59 10.80 -0.90
CA GLY A 113 1.29 9.75 -0.17
C GLY A 113 0.41 8.55 0.17
N HIS A 114 -0.91 8.76 0.35
CA HIS A 114 -1.85 7.65 0.54
C HIS A 114 -1.90 6.74 -0.69
N PHE A 115 -1.98 7.31 -1.89
CA PHE A 115 -1.94 6.53 -3.13
C PHE A 115 -0.62 5.79 -3.29
N LEU A 116 0.51 6.49 -3.10
CA LEU A 116 1.84 5.89 -3.21
C LEU A 116 2.02 4.72 -2.23
N TRP A 117 1.50 4.85 -1.02
CA TRP A 117 1.50 3.77 -0.04
C TRP A 117 0.61 2.60 -0.47
N MET A 118 -0.61 2.86 -0.94
CA MET A 118 -1.55 1.82 -1.42
C MET A 118 -1.06 1.09 -2.67
N TRP A 119 -0.19 1.72 -3.47
CA TRP A 119 0.46 1.12 -4.63
C TRP A 119 1.74 0.35 -4.26
N ASP A 120 2.20 0.41 -3.00
CA ASP A 120 3.52 -0.09 -2.59
C ASP A 120 4.69 0.57 -3.35
N PHE A 121 4.58 1.86 -3.67
CA PHE A 121 5.69 2.62 -4.24
C PHE A 121 6.92 2.59 -3.31
N PRO A 122 8.13 2.29 -3.81
CA PRO A 122 9.33 2.09 -2.99
C PRO A 122 9.95 3.40 -2.47
N LEU A 123 9.16 4.22 -1.77
CA LEU A 123 9.61 5.51 -1.22
C LEU A 123 10.82 5.37 -0.28
N ARG A 124 10.97 4.19 0.36
CA ARG A 124 12.10 3.89 1.25
C ARG A 124 13.44 3.84 0.52
N ASP A 125 13.42 3.57 -0.77
CA ASP A 125 14.62 3.47 -1.61
C ASP A 125 14.98 4.81 -2.25
N MET A 126 14.15 5.84 -2.05
CA MET A 126 14.38 7.19 -2.52
C MET A 126 15.13 8.03 -1.48
N ASP A 127 16.03 8.88 -1.95
CA ASP A 127 16.67 9.95 -1.21
C ASP A 127 15.70 11.14 -1.13
N GLN A 128 15.01 11.26 0.00
CA GLN A 128 13.97 12.28 0.18
C GLN A 128 14.53 13.70 0.16
N ASP A 129 15.78 13.91 0.58
CA ASP A 129 16.42 15.23 0.58
C ASP A 129 16.75 15.71 -0.84
N LYS A 130 16.82 14.78 -1.79
CA LYS A 130 17.02 15.04 -3.23
C LYS A 130 15.77 14.79 -4.07
N SER A 131 14.63 14.56 -3.41
CA SER A 131 13.36 14.36 -4.08
C SER A 131 12.48 15.59 -3.89
N THR A 132 11.64 15.89 -4.87
CA THR A 132 10.77 17.07 -4.85
C THR A 132 9.40 16.71 -5.40
N PHE A 133 8.38 17.39 -4.91
CA PHE A 133 7.01 17.19 -5.35
C PHE A 133 6.42 18.50 -5.84
N TYR A 134 5.69 18.45 -6.95
CA TYR A 134 5.04 19.61 -7.55
C TYR A 134 3.54 19.40 -7.66
N VAL A 135 2.80 20.50 -7.56
CA VAL A 135 1.34 20.59 -7.76
C VAL A 135 1.09 21.68 -8.78
N ASN A 136 0.52 21.33 -9.93
CA ASN A 136 0.33 22.25 -11.06
C ASN A 136 1.61 23.05 -11.34
N ASP A 137 2.73 22.33 -11.46
CA ASP A 137 4.09 22.85 -11.69
C ASP A 137 4.70 23.76 -10.61
N LYS A 138 4.02 23.90 -9.47
CA LYS A 138 4.56 24.61 -8.31
C LYS A 138 5.07 23.62 -7.26
N GLU A 139 6.28 23.82 -6.78
CA GLU A 139 6.86 23.01 -5.71
C GLU A 139 5.99 23.05 -4.45
N SER A 140 5.71 21.88 -3.88
CA SER A 140 5.00 21.71 -2.63
C SER A 140 5.97 21.49 -1.48
N SER A 141 5.87 22.34 -0.46
CA SER A 141 6.60 22.18 0.79
C SER A 141 6.14 20.99 1.63
N GLN A 142 5.00 20.37 1.28
CA GLN A 142 4.45 19.22 2.00
C GLN A 142 4.91 17.87 1.41
N PHE A 143 5.65 17.90 0.29
CA PHE A 143 6.14 16.71 -0.39
C PHE A 143 5.00 15.70 -0.64
N ILE A 144 5.14 14.43 -0.24
CA ILE A 144 4.09 13.42 -0.39
C ILE A 144 2.86 13.61 0.52
N ASN A 145 2.94 14.47 1.54
CA ASN A 145 1.80 14.78 2.41
C ASN A 145 0.93 15.92 1.84
N THR A 146 1.07 16.19 0.54
CA THR A 146 0.29 17.23 -0.14
C THR A 146 -1.16 16.76 -0.30
N PRO A 147 -2.15 17.56 0.15
CA PRO A 147 -3.56 17.23 -0.02
C PRO A 147 -3.98 17.10 -1.49
N LEU A 148 -4.83 16.13 -1.78
CA LEU A 148 -5.43 15.95 -3.10
C LEU A 148 -6.53 17.01 -3.32
N GLN A 149 -6.60 17.54 -4.54
CA GLN A 149 -7.68 18.41 -5.01
C GLN A 149 -8.12 17.95 -6.39
N ASP A 150 -9.44 17.93 -6.61
CA ASP A 150 -10.01 17.46 -7.87
C ASP A 150 -9.46 18.24 -9.07
N GLY A 151 -9.13 17.53 -10.13
CA GLY A 151 -8.57 18.07 -11.36
C GLY A 151 -7.10 18.50 -11.30
N TYR A 152 -6.42 18.39 -10.15
CA TYR A 152 -5.02 18.82 -10.04
C TYR A 152 -4.04 17.81 -10.66
N HIS A 153 -2.91 18.35 -11.08
CA HIS A 153 -1.77 17.60 -11.56
C HIS A 153 -0.65 17.58 -10.51
N TYR A 154 -0.17 16.38 -10.23
CA TYR A 154 0.88 16.11 -9.26
C TYR A 154 2.09 15.54 -10.00
N LYS A 155 3.30 15.96 -9.62
CA LYS A 155 4.53 15.46 -10.23
C LYS A 155 5.56 15.16 -9.14
N GLY A 156 5.95 13.90 -9.03
CA GLY A 156 7.01 13.44 -8.14
C GLY A 156 8.32 13.29 -8.89
N VAL A 157 9.34 14.03 -8.47
CA VAL A 157 10.71 13.88 -8.97
C VAL A 157 11.50 13.21 -7.85
N PHE A 158 11.89 11.96 -8.06
CA PHE A 158 12.59 11.15 -7.07
C PHE A 158 14.02 10.85 -7.52
N THR A 159 14.92 10.83 -6.54
CA THR A 159 16.29 10.34 -6.72
C THR A 159 16.46 9.07 -5.90
N THR A 160 16.95 7.98 -6.48
CA THR A 160 17.23 6.75 -5.73
C THR A 160 18.45 6.94 -4.82
N LYS A 161 18.49 6.22 -3.69
CA LYS A 161 19.65 6.27 -2.76
C LYS A 161 20.94 5.75 -3.39
N ASP A 162 20.82 4.83 -4.33
CA ASP A 162 21.94 4.24 -5.06
C ASP A 162 22.32 5.04 -6.32
N TYR A 163 21.67 6.19 -6.55
CA TYR A 163 21.94 7.02 -7.72
C TYR A 163 23.34 7.62 -7.68
N ASP A 164 24.14 7.27 -8.67
CA ASP A 164 25.49 7.80 -8.88
C ASP A 164 25.46 8.90 -9.96
N SER A 165 25.35 10.15 -9.51
CA SER A 165 25.36 11.34 -10.37
C SER A 165 26.63 11.52 -11.23
N SER A 166 27.71 10.75 -10.98
CA SER A 166 28.90 10.80 -11.83
C SER A 166 28.67 10.13 -13.19
N LYS A 167 27.74 9.19 -13.29
CA LYS A 167 27.42 8.45 -14.52
C LYS A 167 26.68 9.28 -15.57
N ASP A 168 26.06 10.39 -15.18
CA ASP A 168 25.45 11.31 -16.13
C ASP A 168 26.49 12.11 -16.93
N LYS A 169 27.70 12.25 -16.38
CA LYS A 169 28.79 13.03 -17.00
C LYS A 169 29.60 12.21 -18.02
N ASP A 170 29.54 10.88 -17.97
CA ASP A 170 30.23 9.99 -18.91
C ASP A 170 29.74 10.12 -20.36
N PHE A 171 28.57 10.73 -20.57
CA PHE A 171 28.00 10.96 -21.91
C PHE A 171 28.28 12.36 -22.46
N LEU A 172 28.91 13.25 -21.70
CA LEU A 172 29.30 14.57 -22.19
C LEU A 172 30.68 14.47 -22.86
N PRO A 173 30.84 14.94 -24.11
CA PRO A 173 32.14 14.92 -24.77
C PRO A 173 33.15 15.74 -23.94
N GLU A 174 34.37 15.22 -23.79
CA GLU A 174 35.45 15.94 -23.13
C GLU A 174 35.62 17.30 -23.80
N LEU A 175 35.54 18.37 -23.01
CA LEU A 175 35.79 19.72 -23.50
C LEU A 175 37.25 19.79 -23.96
N GLU A 176 37.46 19.80 -25.28
CA GLU A 176 38.77 20.03 -25.88
C GLU A 176 39.33 21.38 -25.37
N LYS A 177 40.51 21.31 -24.75
CA LYS A 177 41.27 22.47 -24.27
C LYS A 177 42.06 23.14 -25.38
#